data_AF-A0A9E0KRJ5-F1
#
_entry.id   AF-A0A9E0KRJ5-F1
#
_cell.length_a   1.000
_cell.length_b   1.000
_cell.length_c   1.000
_cell.angle_alpha   90.00
_cell.angle_beta   90.00
_cell.angle_gamma   90.00
#
_symmetry.space_group_name_H-M   'P 1'
#
loop_
_entity.id
_entity.type
_entity.pdbx_description
1 polymer ?
#
loop_
_entity_poly.entity_id
_entity_poly.type
_entity_poly.pdbx_seq_one_letter_code
_entity_poly.pdbx_strand_id
1 'polypeptide(L)'
;MKQYASRVLTIFTLCLGVGFALLTFIQIWQVRADGDVPTLTYLGEGGSYSVGEGYNFIVKSTGPFVFMTMPGPEFTAAGNQRVWSVWGNVDAPAPDVNVTRMVGAVEKDCVVEYAMIDDDEDDRINYFMLDDQVIYTMGQGMVSRGRFVVPRDGLLSYVINDSVGMFIDRCSKKVTATPTMTLTPTATLEPTFTATPTMTPTMTLTPTATLTGTLTVTPIVTPTATSTPVPATPTAEPNISTATPTPSPTPIRDPRLPSCLRINFDVSGQEAKRGVYVVQEVGGRFLTSWEADDGWKDSGWFYGIDITFPAVYVDVFYYHGPGAEPQRLKMWNPAPDTDSGWLGRGMCHALEVGWP
;
A
#
# COMPACT_ATOMS: atom_id res chain seq x y z
N MET A 1 -52.29 -7.37 17.73
CA MET A 1 -52.85 -6.00 17.82
C MET A 1 -52.29 -5.34 19.07
N LYS A 2 -51.60 -4.19 18.92
CA LYS A 2 -51.14 -3.23 19.95
C LYS A 2 -50.08 -3.79 20.93
N GLN A 3 -48.77 -3.67 20.72
CA GLN A 3 -47.91 -2.54 20.36
C GLN A 3 -48.02 -1.31 21.30
N TYR A 4 -46.88 -1.02 21.95
CA TYR A 4 -46.31 0.30 22.22
C TYR A 4 -47.18 1.33 22.95
N ALA A 5 -47.13 1.34 24.29
CA ALA A 5 -47.42 2.53 25.10
C ALA A 5 -46.97 2.35 26.55
N SER A 6 -45.66 2.42 26.82
CA SER A 6 -45.20 2.89 28.13
C SER A 6 -43.72 3.25 28.02
N ARG A 7 -43.34 4.39 28.60
CA ARG A 7 -41.98 4.99 28.64
C ARG A 7 -41.63 5.97 27.52
N VAL A 8 -42.59 6.84 27.18
CA VAL A 8 -42.30 8.24 26.89
C VAL A 8 -42.99 9.06 27.97
N LEU A 9 -42.31 10.11 28.45
CA LEU A 9 -42.74 11.09 29.46
C LEU A 9 -42.36 10.79 30.91
N THR A 10 -41.07 10.90 31.24
CA THR A 10 -40.66 11.64 32.44
C THR A 10 -39.24 12.19 32.25
N ILE A 11 -39.09 13.22 31.40
CA ILE A 11 -38.05 14.23 31.57
C ILE A 11 -38.83 15.52 31.82
N PHE A 12 -38.75 16.06 33.03
CA PHE A 12 -38.47 17.47 33.32
C PHE A 12 -38.69 17.76 34.82
N THR A 13 -37.72 18.46 35.42
CA THR A 13 -37.77 19.19 36.69
C THR A 13 -37.73 18.41 38.02
N LEU A 14 -36.54 18.33 38.63
CA LEU A 14 -36.28 19.10 39.85
C LEU A 14 -34.78 19.40 39.99
N CYS A 15 -34.44 20.68 40.07
CA CYS A 15 -33.09 21.22 40.22
C CYS A 15 -32.54 21.09 41.64
N LEU A 16 -31.23 21.36 41.73
CA LEU A 16 -30.44 21.91 42.86
C LEU A 16 -29.76 20.90 43.80
N GLY A 17 -28.43 20.84 43.66
CA GLY A 17 -27.54 20.80 44.81
C GLY A 17 -26.35 19.83 44.71
N VAL A 18 -25.15 20.43 44.66
CA VAL A 18 -23.86 19.86 45.08
C VAL A 18 -23.02 19.12 44.01
N GLY A 19 -21.92 19.77 43.62
CA GLY A 19 -20.60 19.13 43.54
C GLY A 19 -20.14 18.63 42.16
N PHE A 20 -19.22 19.39 41.56
CA PHE A 20 -18.32 18.99 40.47
C PHE A 20 -17.81 17.54 40.57
N ALA A 21 -18.30 16.67 39.67
CA ALA A 21 -17.59 15.49 39.18
C ALA A 21 -18.22 15.13 37.83
N LEU A 22 -17.67 15.68 36.75
CA LEU A 22 -18.04 15.28 35.40
C LEU A 22 -17.42 13.90 35.15
N LEU A 23 -18.09 12.84 35.61
CA LEU A 23 -17.79 11.47 35.22
C LEU A 23 -18.17 11.33 33.74
N THR A 24 -17.20 11.55 32.86
CA THR A 24 -17.31 11.18 31.44
C THR A 24 -17.31 9.67 31.34
N PHE A 25 -18.50 9.06 31.34
CA PHE A 25 -18.69 7.66 30.96
C PHE A 25 -18.42 7.51 29.46
N ILE A 26 -17.19 7.17 29.10
CA ILE A 26 -16.88 6.67 27.75
C ILE A 26 -17.16 5.16 27.78
N GLN A 27 -18.34 4.76 27.31
CA GLN A 27 -18.60 3.35 27.03
C GLN A 27 -17.84 2.96 25.77
N ILE A 28 -16.65 2.38 25.95
CA ILE A 28 -15.86 1.77 24.88
C ILE A 28 -16.55 0.45 24.50
N TRP A 29 -17.41 0.49 23.49
CA TRP A 29 -17.80 -0.72 22.77
C TRP A 29 -16.81 -0.91 21.62
N GLN A 30 -15.83 -1.80 21.75
CA GLN A 30 -15.06 -2.24 20.59
C GLN A 30 -14.88 -3.75 20.53
N VAL A 31 -15.08 -4.20 19.30
CA VAL A 31 -14.90 -5.52 18.71
C VAL A 31 -13.48 -6.01 19.01
N ARG A 32 -13.35 -7.30 19.36
CA ARG A 32 -12.05 -8.00 19.45
C ARG A 32 -11.22 -7.67 18.20
N ALA A 33 -10.10 -6.98 18.36
CA ALA A 33 -9.15 -6.82 17.26
C ALA A 33 -8.60 -8.21 16.90
N ASP A 34 -8.70 -8.55 15.62
CA ASP A 34 -8.17 -9.80 15.02
C ASP A 34 -6.65 -9.70 14.76
N GLY A 35 -5.93 -9.12 15.73
CA GLY A 35 -4.50 -8.86 15.65
C GLY A 35 -3.79 -9.36 16.91
N ASP A 36 -2.58 -9.89 16.72
CA ASP A 36 -1.82 -10.58 17.76
C ASP A 36 -1.10 -9.60 18.72
N VAL A 37 -1.15 -8.30 18.43
CA VAL A 37 -0.73 -7.21 19.32
C VAL A 37 -1.90 -6.59 20.07
N PRO A 38 -1.71 -6.13 21.32
CA PRO A 38 -2.78 -5.62 22.16
C PRO A 38 -3.47 -4.40 21.53
N THR A 39 -4.77 -4.28 21.82
CA THR A 39 -5.51 -3.05 21.51
C THR A 39 -5.43 -2.13 22.71
N LEU A 40 -4.91 -0.93 22.47
CA LEU A 40 -4.64 0.07 23.49
C LEU A 40 -5.50 1.29 23.22
N THR A 41 -5.99 1.94 24.28
CA THR A 41 -6.70 3.20 24.16
C THR A 41 -6.19 4.16 25.23
N TYR A 42 -5.71 5.33 24.80
CA TYR A 42 -5.27 6.36 25.74
C TYR A 42 -6.47 6.93 26.51
N LEU A 43 -6.37 6.97 27.84
CA LEU A 43 -7.42 7.48 28.71
C LEU A 43 -7.10 8.87 29.27
N GLY A 44 -5.81 9.19 29.48
CA GLY A 44 -5.39 10.49 29.99
C GLY A 44 -4.14 10.45 30.88
N GLU A 45 -3.87 11.58 31.53
CA GLU A 45 -2.79 11.75 32.52
C GLU A 45 -3.38 12.12 33.89
N GLY A 46 -3.05 11.33 34.92
CA GLY A 46 -3.53 11.50 36.29
C GLY A 46 -5.05 11.31 36.49
N GLY A 47 -5.46 11.10 37.74
CA GLY A 47 -6.88 10.98 38.08
C GLY A 47 -7.40 9.55 38.06
N SER A 48 -8.72 9.37 38.05
CA SER A 48 -9.37 8.07 38.22
C SER A 48 -10.05 7.61 36.94
N TYR A 49 -9.85 6.33 36.60
CA TYR A 49 -10.33 5.70 35.38
C TYR A 49 -11.09 4.41 35.70
N SER A 50 -12.16 4.18 34.92
CA SER A 50 -12.99 2.99 34.96
C SER A 50 -13.05 2.37 33.56
N VAL A 51 -12.85 1.06 33.45
CA VAL A 51 -12.93 0.29 32.20
C VAL A 51 -13.88 -0.89 32.34
N GLY A 52 -14.33 -1.44 31.21
CA GLY A 52 -15.23 -2.60 31.20
C GLY A 52 -14.60 -3.87 31.80
N GLU A 53 -15.43 -4.85 32.15
CA GLU A 53 -14.96 -6.16 32.59
C GLU A 53 -14.03 -6.80 31.55
N GLY A 54 -12.91 -7.36 32.00
CA GLY A 54 -11.89 -7.96 31.14
C GLY A 54 -10.83 -6.98 30.62
N TYR A 55 -10.98 -5.68 30.86
CA TYR A 55 -9.93 -4.69 30.61
C TYR A 55 -9.03 -4.49 31.84
N ASN A 56 -7.76 -4.21 31.58
CA ASN A 56 -6.73 -3.79 32.52
C ASN A 56 -6.13 -2.45 32.04
N PHE A 57 -5.11 -1.97 32.74
CA PHE A 57 -4.42 -0.74 32.40
C PHE A 57 -2.93 -0.98 32.14
N ILE A 58 -2.39 -0.27 31.15
CA ILE A 58 -0.95 -0.03 31.03
C ILE A 58 -0.70 1.41 31.49
N VAL A 59 0.25 1.59 32.40
CA VAL A 59 0.55 2.88 33.02
C VAL A 59 2.00 3.24 32.76
N LYS A 60 2.24 4.38 32.14
CA LYS A 60 3.57 4.99 31.99
C LYS A 60 3.77 5.98 33.13
N SER A 61 4.83 5.80 33.90
CA SER A 61 5.30 6.82 34.85
C SER A 61 6.38 7.66 34.16
N THR A 62 6.31 8.99 34.24
CA THR A 62 7.36 9.88 33.71
C THR A 62 8.51 10.10 34.70
N GLY A 63 8.37 9.64 35.96
CA GLY A 63 9.43 9.69 36.96
C GLY A 63 9.26 8.61 38.03
N PRO A 64 10.00 7.47 37.98
CA PRO A 64 10.93 7.04 36.92
C PRO A 64 10.21 6.62 35.63
N PHE A 65 10.91 6.65 34.48
CA PHE A 65 10.40 6.16 33.19
C PHE A 65 10.25 4.64 33.19
N VAL A 66 9.04 4.18 33.48
CA VAL A 66 8.68 2.75 33.53
C VAL A 66 7.25 2.56 33.04
N PHE A 67 6.99 1.36 32.48
CA PHE A 67 5.65 0.88 32.23
C PHE A 67 5.25 -0.16 33.28
N MET A 68 3.98 -0.14 33.67
CA MET A 68 3.40 -1.03 34.67
C MET A 68 2.04 -1.53 34.18
N THR A 69 1.74 -2.81 34.39
CA THR A 69 0.39 -3.34 34.20
C THR A 69 -0.37 -3.21 35.51
N MET A 70 -1.52 -2.54 35.48
CA MET A 70 -2.40 -2.40 36.64
C MET A 70 -3.72 -3.15 36.38
N PRO A 71 -4.23 -3.90 37.36
CA PRO A 71 -5.48 -4.63 37.19
C PRO A 71 -6.67 -3.66 37.06
N GLY A 72 -7.62 -4.01 36.21
CA GLY A 72 -8.92 -3.33 36.13
C GLY A 72 -9.92 -3.81 37.20
N PRO A 73 -11.16 -3.27 37.18
CA PRO A 73 -11.69 -2.28 36.23
C PRO A 73 -11.43 -0.82 36.64
N GLU A 74 -10.98 -0.56 37.86
CA GLU A 74 -10.76 0.80 38.38
C GLU A 74 -9.29 1.04 38.69
N PHE A 75 -8.76 2.20 38.31
CA PHE A 75 -7.41 2.60 38.65
C PHE A 75 -7.33 4.11 38.87
N THR A 76 -6.56 4.54 39.87
CA THR A 76 -6.27 5.96 40.12
C THR A 76 -4.79 6.23 39.93
N ALA A 77 -4.49 7.03 38.91
CA ALA A 77 -3.17 7.42 38.49
C ALA A 77 -2.69 8.67 39.24
N ALA A 78 -1.41 8.68 39.60
CA ALA A 78 -0.73 9.89 40.07
C ALA A 78 -0.63 10.94 38.95
N GLY A 79 -0.42 12.21 39.30
CA GLY A 79 -0.38 13.30 38.32
C GLY A 79 0.72 13.19 37.25
N ASN A 80 1.74 12.35 37.48
CA ASN A 80 2.83 12.09 36.54
C ASN A 80 2.69 10.74 35.82
N GLN A 81 1.48 10.16 35.83
CA GLN A 81 1.20 8.86 35.23
C GLN A 81 0.20 9.02 34.09
N ARG A 82 0.57 8.48 32.93
CA ARG A 82 -0.30 8.35 31.76
C ARG A 82 -0.88 6.96 31.70
N VAL A 83 -2.15 6.85 31.31
CA VAL A 83 -2.94 5.62 31.42
C VAL A 83 -3.54 5.24 30.08
N TRP A 84 -3.39 3.97 29.74
CA TRP A 84 -4.03 3.31 28.62
C TRP A 84 -4.86 2.14 29.12
N SER A 85 -6.03 1.91 28.52
CA SER A 85 -6.74 0.63 28.69
C SER A 85 -6.19 -0.42 27.75
N VAL A 86 -6.24 -1.69 28.20
CA VAL A 86 -5.85 -2.86 27.42
C VAL A 86 -6.79 -4.02 27.70
N TRP A 87 -7.17 -4.78 26.68
CA TRP A 87 -7.98 -6.00 26.88
C TRP A 87 -7.11 -7.17 27.33
N GLY A 88 -7.56 -7.89 28.37
CA GLY A 88 -6.91 -9.09 28.87
C GLY A 88 -5.63 -8.81 29.66
N ASN A 89 -4.91 -9.88 29.99
CA ASN A 89 -3.67 -9.79 30.77
C ASN A 89 -2.50 -9.60 29.81
N VAL A 90 -1.97 -8.38 29.76
CA VAL A 90 -0.84 -7.99 28.91
C VAL A 90 0.27 -7.46 29.82
N ASP A 91 1.47 -8.01 29.67
CA ASP A 91 2.64 -7.56 30.40
C ASP A 91 3.09 -6.18 29.92
N ALA A 92 3.56 -5.35 30.84
CA ALA A 92 4.05 -4.02 30.51
C ALA A 92 5.26 -4.11 29.56
N PRO A 93 5.33 -3.25 28.53
CA PRO A 93 6.45 -3.24 27.62
C PRO A 93 7.71 -2.69 28.31
N ALA A 94 8.87 -2.89 27.68
CA ALA A 94 10.10 -2.26 28.15
C ALA A 94 10.02 -0.72 27.96
N PRO A 95 10.55 0.07 28.90
CA PRO A 95 10.67 1.52 28.73
C PRO A 95 11.87 1.83 27.83
N ASP A 96 11.60 2.06 26.56
CA ASP A 96 12.64 2.29 25.54
C ASP A 96 12.81 3.78 25.25
N VAL A 97 14.07 4.24 25.26
CA VAL A 97 14.44 5.61 24.86
C VAL A 97 15.85 5.63 24.29
N ASN A 98 16.03 6.29 23.14
CA ASN A 98 17.32 6.38 22.42
C ASN A 98 18.03 5.02 22.31
N VAL A 99 17.29 4.00 21.85
CA VAL A 99 17.74 2.62 21.82
C VAL A 99 17.42 1.95 20.50
N THR A 100 18.32 1.08 20.07
CA THR A 100 18.07 0.14 18.97
C THR A 100 17.92 -1.25 19.57
N ARG A 101 16.80 -1.92 19.29
CA ARG A 101 16.57 -3.30 19.72
C ARG A 101 16.46 -4.24 18.53
N MET A 102 17.14 -5.37 18.66
CA MET A 102 17.03 -6.46 17.68
C MET A 102 15.75 -7.24 17.94
N VAL A 103 14.90 -7.34 16.91
CA VAL A 103 13.70 -8.19 16.96
C VAL A 103 14.09 -9.62 16.58
N GLY A 104 14.84 -9.81 15.51
CA GLY A 104 15.32 -11.12 15.06
C GLY A 104 15.17 -11.33 13.56
N ALA A 105 15.58 -12.51 13.08
CA ALA A 105 15.49 -12.87 11.66
C ALA A 105 14.04 -12.93 11.18
N VAL A 106 13.78 -12.43 9.97
CA VAL A 106 12.47 -12.41 9.32
C VAL A 106 12.57 -12.85 7.87
N GLU A 107 11.51 -13.47 7.37
CA GLU A 107 11.39 -13.90 5.98
C GLU A 107 10.62 -12.89 5.15
N LYS A 108 10.95 -12.83 3.86
CA LYS A 108 10.18 -12.15 2.84
C LYS A 108 8.71 -12.55 2.92
N ASP A 109 7.84 -11.55 2.72
CA ASP A 109 6.39 -11.67 2.69
C ASP A 109 5.76 -12.03 4.06
N CYS A 110 6.56 -12.11 5.13
CA CYS A 110 6.01 -12.19 6.48
C CYS A 110 5.45 -10.82 6.91
N VAL A 111 4.40 -10.86 7.73
CA VAL A 111 3.71 -9.68 8.24
C VAL A 111 4.18 -9.40 9.65
N VAL A 112 4.64 -8.18 9.89
CA VAL A 112 4.96 -7.66 11.23
C VAL A 112 3.84 -6.73 11.64
N GLU A 113 3.29 -6.96 12.84
CA GLU A 113 2.30 -6.11 13.49
C GLU A 113 2.93 -5.51 14.75
N TYR A 114 2.64 -4.25 15.03
CA TYR A 114 3.12 -3.60 16.26
C TYR A 114 2.06 -2.67 16.84
N ALA A 115 2.13 -2.48 18.16
CA ALA A 115 1.43 -1.45 18.89
C ALA A 115 2.46 -0.72 19.77
N MET A 116 2.45 0.60 19.69
CA MET A 116 3.38 1.47 20.40
C MET A 116 2.59 2.43 21.28
N ILE A 117 3.10 2.63 22.49
CA ILE A 117 2.67 3.70 23.40
C ILE A 117 3.74 4.79 23.34
N ASP A 118 3.32 6.02 23.09
CA ASP A 118 4.20 7.21 23.11
C ASP A 118 3.79 8.18 24.23
N ASP A 119 4.70 9.09 24.64
CA ASP A 119 4.32 10.21 25.49
C ASP A 119 3.59 11.31 24.75
N ASP A 120 4.06 11.66 23.56
CA ASP A 120 3.69 12.90 22.91
C ASP A 120 3.88 12.78 21.39
N GLU A 121 3.51 13.86 20.72
CA GLU A 121 3.76 14.01 19.29
C GLU A 121 4.78 15.12 19.13
N ASP A 122 6.00 14.75 18.74
CA ASP A 122 7.08 15.70 18.47
C ASP A 122 7.97 15.26 17.29
N ASP A 123 9.15 15.85 17.10
CA ASP A 123 10.01 15.56 15.96
C ASP A 123 10.80 14.23 16.08
N ARG A 124 10.65 13.48 17.19
CA ARG A 124 11.34 12.21 17.44
C ARG A 124 10.57 11.06 16.79
N ILE A 125 11.02 10.71 15.59
CA ILE A 125 10.39 9.64 14.80
C ILE A 125 11.07 8.30 15.09
N ASN A 126 10.26 7.24 15.23
CA ASN A 126 10.71 5.87 15.47
C ASN A 126 10.63 5.03 14.18
N TYR A 127 11.50 4.01 14.04
CA TYR A 127 11.66 3.28 12.77
C TYR A 127 11.83 1.78 12.99
N PHE A 128 11.37 0.97 12.02
CA PHE A 128 11.87 -0.39 11.83
C PHE A 128 12.96 -0.41 10.76
N MET A 129 13.99 -1.20 11.04
CA MET A 129 15.13 -1.42 10.16
C MET A 129 15.26 -2.90 9.79
N LEU A 130 15.65 -3.16 8.54
CA LEU A 130 16.01 -4.46 8.03
C LEU A 130 17.44 -4.39 7.49
N ASP A 131 18.36 -5.12 8.13
CA ASP A 131 19.80 -5.07 7.84
C ASP A 131 20.32 -3.61 7.79
N ASP A 132 20.03 -2.85 8.85
CA ASP A 132 20.40 -1.44 9.04
C ASP A 132 19.77 -0.44 8.05
N GLN A 133 18.83 -0.87 7.21
CA GLN A 133 18.06 0.01 6.32
C GLN A 133 16.66 0.25 6.87
N VAL A 134 16.23 1.51 6.97
CA VAL A 134 14.83 1.84 7.31
C VAL A 134 13.88 1.24 6.29
N ILE A 135 12.93 0.44 6.76
CA ILE A 135 11.88 -0.17 5.94
C ILE A 135 10.47 0.29 6.32
N TYR A 136 10.31 0.86 7.51
CA TYR A 136 9.02 1.35 7.99
C TYR A 136 9.22 2.47 9.00
N THR A 137 8.48 3.57 8.81
CA THR A 137 8.41 4.69 9.75
C THR A 137 7.19 4.51 10.62
N MET A 138 7.36 4.52 11.93
CA MET A 138 6.24 4.36 12.86
C MET A 138 5.39 5.64 12.88
N GLY A 139 4.06 5.48 12.95
CA GLY A 139 3.16 6.59 13.25
C GLY A 139 3.43 7.21 14.62
N GLN A 140 2.91 8.42 14.83
CA GLN A 140 3.05 9.17 16.09
C GLN A 140 1.72 9.27 16.83
N GLY A 141 1.79 9.73 18.08
CA GLY A 141 0.65 9.94 18.97
C GLY A 141 0.62 8.99 20.16
N MET A 142 -0.33 9.21 21.07
CA MET A 142 -0.41 8.48 22.36
C MET A 142 -0.50 6.96 22.22
N VAL A 143 -1.07 6.48 21.11
CA VAL A 143 -1.05 5.08 20.69
C VAL A 143 -0.86 5.06 19.19
N SER A 144 0.13 4.32 18.72
CA SER A 144 0.34 4.09 17.30
C SER A 144 0.37 2.60 17.03
N ARG A 145 -0.52 2.12 16.16
CA ARG A 145 -0.52 0.74 15.68
C ARG A 145 -0.11 0.74 14.22
N GLY A 146 0.60 -0.31 13.81
CA GLY A 146 0.96 -0.45 12.41
C GLY A 146 1.24 -1.89 12.03
N ARG A 147 1.23 -2.09 10.72
CA ARG A 147 1.45 -3.39 10.09
C ARG A 147 2.20 -3.21 8.79
N PHE A 148 3.22 -4.01 8.55
CA PHE A 148 3.95 -4.01 7.29
C PHE A 148 4.39 -5.41 6.86
N VAL A 149 4.63 -5.55 5.56
CA VAL A 149 5.12 -6.78 4.94
C VAL A 149 6.62 -6.66 4.76
N VAL A 150 7.35 -7.69 5.18
CA VAL A 150 8.81 -7.75 5.05
C VAL A 150 9.20 -7.90 3.58
N PRO A 151 10.00 -6.96 3.01
CA PRO A 151 10.25 -6.93 1.56
C PRO A 151 11.24 -8.00 1.08
N ARG A 152 12.12 -8.47 1.96
CA ARG A 152 13.17 -9.47 1.72
C ARG A 152 13.56 -10.17 3.03
N ASP A 153 14.16 -11.34 2.94
CA ASP A 153 14.76 -12.01 4.10
C ASP A 153 15.84 -11.10 4.71
N GLY A 154 15.94 -11.07 6.04
CA GLY A 154 16.94 -10.25 6.73
C GLY A 154 16.76 -10.21 8.24
N LEU A 155 17.50 -9.32 8.89
CA LEU A 155 17.47 -9.11 10.33
C LEU A 155 16.64 -7.87 10.68
N LEU A 156 15.51 -8.07 11.35
CA LEU A 156 14.63 -7.00 11.79
C LEU A 156 15.10 -6.41 13.12
N SER A 157 15.14 -5.09 13.19
CA SER A 157 15.36 -4.31 14.40
C SER A 157 14.43 -3.09 14.39
N TYR A 158 14.33 -2.41 15.53
CA TYR A 158 13.70 -1.10 15.60
C TYR A 158 14.59 -0.09 16.33
N VAL A 159 14.45 1.17 15.93
CA VAL A 159 15.12 2.32 16.52
C VAL A 159 14.07 3.20 17.16
N ILE A 160 14.23 3.38 18.46
CA ILE A 160 13.43 4.28 19.28
C ILE A 160 14.26 5.52 19.59
N ASN A 161 13.74 6.67 19.18
CA ASN A 161 14.27 7.99 19.51
C ASN A 161 13.42 8.71 20.58
N ASP A 162 12.17 8.27 20.79
CA ASP A 162 11.27 8.78 21.84
C ASP A 162 11.21 7.88 23.09
N SER A 163 10.30 8.12 24.04
CA SER A 163 10.13 7.37 25.28
C SER A 163 8.96 6.41 25.15
N VAL A 164 9.16 5.32 24.42
CA VAL A 164 8.06 4.47 23.99
C VAL A 164 7.97 3.15 24.76
N GLY A 165 6.78 2.58 24.75
CA GLY A 165 6.52 1.18 25.09
C GLY A 165 6.13 0.41 23.83
N MET A 166 6.84 -0.66 23.50
CA MET A 166 6.69 -1.37 22.24
C MET A 166 6.14 -2.79 22.42
N PHE A 167 5.06 -3.11 21.70
CA PHE A 167 4.53 -4.47 21.51
C PHE A 167 4.69 -4.84 20.05
N ILE A 168 5.31 -5.99 19.77
CA ILE A 168 5.53 -6.45 18.40
C ILE A 168 5.13 -7.91 18.32
N ASP A 169 4.34 -8.24 17.31
CA ASP A 169 4.23 -9.60 16.83
C ASP A 169 4.97 -9.77 15.51
N ARG A 170 5.95 -10.69 15.53
CA ARG A 170 6.91 -10.87 14.44
C ARG A 170 6.45 -12.03 13.57
N CYS A 171 6.19 -11.73 12.30
CA CYS A 171 5.79 -12.73 11.30
C CYS A 171 4.53 -13.50 11.72
N SER A 172 3.54 -12.78 12.25
CA SER A 172 2.24 -13.33 12.69
C SER A 172 1.52 -14.09 11.57
N LYS A 173 1.70 -13.61 10.34
CA LYS A 173 1.09 -14.11 9.11
C LYS A 173 2.13 -14.10 7.99
N LYS A 174 1.96 -14.99 7.01
CA LYS A 174 2.73 -14.93 5.74
C LYS A 174 1.76 -14.59 4.61
N VAL A 175 2.05 -13.54 3.85
CA VAL A 175 1.28 -13.21 2.66
C VAL A 175 1.51 -14.32 1.65
N THR A 176 0.55 -15.23 1.55
CA THR A 176 0.53 -16.20 0.46
C THR A 176 -0.06 -15.49 -0.73
N ALA A 177 0.69 -15.33 -1.82
CA ALA A 177 0.12 -14.82 -3.06
C ALA A 177 -1.07 -15.72 -3.43
N THR A 178 -2.29 -15.20 -3.31
CA THR A 178 -3.46 -15.87 -3.87
C THR A 178 -3.19 -16.02 -5.36
N PRO A 179 -3.17 -17.24 -5.93
CA PRO A 179 -2.90 -17.42 -7.34
C PRO A 179 -3.89 -16.55 -8.11
N THR A 180 -3.37 -15.57 -8.84
CA THR A 180 -4.17 -14.74 -9.73
C THR A 180 -4.87 -15.69 -10.68
N MET A 181 -6.20 -15.65 -10.74
CA MET A 181 -6.94 -16.38 -11.76
C MET A 181 -6.38 -15.94 -13.12
N THR A 182 -5.62 -16.83 -13.76
CA THR A 182 -5.19 -16.64 -15.13
C THR A 182 -6.45 -16.53 -15.95
N LEU A 183 -6.74 -15.35 -16.51
CA LEU A 183 -7.85 -15.17 -17.42
C LEU A 183 -7.69 -16.20 -18.54
N THR A 184 -8.57 -17.20 -18.58
CA THR A 184 -8.66 -18.14 -19.68
C THR A 184 -8.85 -17.29 -20.95
N PRO A 185 -7.99 -17.40 -21.98
CA PRO A 185 -8.15 -16.61 -23.18
C PRO A 185 -9.56 -16.84 -23.73
N THR A 186 -10.35 -15.78 -23.79
CA THR A 186 -11.66 -15.80 -24.42
C THR A 186 -11.45 -16.27 -25.86
N ALA A 187 -12.14 -17.33 -26.27
CA ALA A 187 -12.06 -17.84 -27.63
C ALA A 187 -12.29 -16.69 -28.60
N THR A 188 -11.25 -16.28 -29.32
CA THR A 188 -11.36 -15.40 -30.49
C THR A 188 -12.30 -16.07 -31.46
N LEU A 189 -13.48 -15.47 -31.67
CA LEU A 189 -14.39 -15.88 -32.72
C LEU A 189 -13.63 -15.87 -34.04
N GLU A 190 -13.78 -16.97 -34.78
CA GLU A 190 -13.22 -17.17 -36.12
C GLU A 190 -13.59 -15.98 -37.02
N PRO A 191 -12.66 -15.46 -37.84
CA PRO A 191 -12.95 -14.32 -38.70
C PRO A 191 -14.11 -14.67 -39.63
N THR A 192 -15.21 -13.94 -39.49
CA THR A 192 -16.33 -14.03 -40.42
C THR A 192 -15.86 -13.60 -41.81
N PHE A 193 -15.98 -14.51 -42.77
CA PHE A 193 -15.68 -14.26 -44.18
C PHE A 193 -16.44 -13.02 -44.67
N THR A 194 -15.71 -11.96 -44.98
CA THR A 194 -16.19 -10.82 -45.75
C THR A 194 -16.67 -11.30 -47.12
N ALA A 195 -17.92 -10.97 -47.47
CA ALA A 195 -18.50 -11.26 -48.77
C ALA A 195 -17.68 -10.63 -49.90
N THR A 196 -17.30 -11.45 -50.87
CA THR A 196 -16.60 -11.08 -52.10
C THR A 196 -17.44 -10.08 -52.91
N PRO A 197 -16.89 -8.93 -53.36
CA PRO A 197 -17.61 -8.05 -54.28
C PRO A 197 -17.72 -8.73 -55.66
N THR A 198 -18.95 -8.89 -56.14
CA THR A 198 -19.26 -9.37 -57.49
C THR A 198 -18.84 -8.31 -58.52
N MET A 199 -17.78 -8.56 -59.28
CA MET A 199 -17.46 -7.76 -60.45
C MET A 199 -18.48 -8.05 -61.56
N THR A 200 -19.22 -7.02 -61.95
CA THR A 200 -20.06 -7.03 -63.17
C THR A 200 -19.18 -6.62 -64.34
N PRO A 201 -18.92 -7.47 -65.36
CA PRO A 201 -18.20 -7.03 -66.54
C PRO A 201 -19.14 -6.23 -67.46
N THR A 202 -18.88 -4.94 -67.60
CA THR A 202 -19.50 -4.14 -68.67
C THR A 202 -18.64 -4.29 -69.92
N MET A 203 -19.13 -5.00 -70.93
CA MET A 203 -18.52 -4.98 -72.26
C MET A 203 -18.76 -3.62 -72.90
N THR A 204 -17.70 -2.98 -73.39
CA THR A 204 -17.79 -1.93 -74.41
C THR A 204 -16.74 -2.20 -75.48
N LEU A 205 -17.22 -2.57 -76.67
CA LEU A 205 -16.44 -2.61 -77.90
C LEU A 205 -16.66 -1.28 -78.63
N THR A 206 -15.60 -0.55 -78.96
CA THR A 206 -15.20 -0.26 -80.36
C THR A 206 -13.93 0.60 -80.42
N PRO A 207 -13.02 0.35 -81.38
CA PRO A 207 -11.81 1.15 -81.60
C PRO A 207 -12.05 2.28 -82.59
N THR A 208 -11.30 3.37 -82.48
CA THR A 208 -11.04 4.28 -83.61
C THR A 208 -9.54 4.50 -83.69
N ALA A 209 -8.96 4.11 -84.81
CA ALA A 209 -7.55 4.27 -85.11
C ALA A 209 -7.24 5.71 -85.52
N THR A 210 -6.12 6.24 -85.02
CA THR A 210 -5.39 7.30 -85.72
C THR A 210 -3.89 7.05 -85.55
N LEU A 211 -3.23 6.76 -86.66
CA LEU A 211 -1.78 6.75 -86.81
C LEU A 211 -1.20 8.14 -86.54
N THR A 212 -0.07 8.19 -85.85
CA THR A 212 1.07 9.05 -86.20
C THR A 212 2.30 8.48 -85.51
N GLY A 213 3.28 8.04 -86.30
CA GLY A 213 4.49 7.41 -85.80
C GLY A 213 5.57 8.41 -85.39
N THR A 214 6.52 7.94 -84.60
CA THR A 214 7.94 8.09 -84.95
C THR A 214 8.76 7.04 -84.21
N LEU A 215 9.59 6.37 -84.99
CA LEU A 215 10.51 5.30 -84.61
C LEU A 215 11.71 5.88 -83.86
N THR A 216 12.22 5.16 -82.87
CA THR A 216 13.66 5.14 -82.59
C THR A 216 14.05 3.74 -82.15
N VAL A 217 14.78 3.07 -83.04
CA VAL A 217 15.40 1.75 -82.85
C VAL A 217 16.85 1.99 -82.46
N THR A 218 17.37 1.33 -81.42
CA THR A 218 18.58 0.51 -81.57
C THR A 218 18.75 -0.47 -80.39
N PRO A 219 19.01 -1.78 -80.66
CA PRO A 219 19.25 -2.81 -79.66
C PRO A 219 20.76 -3.02 -79.42
N ILE A 220 21.12 -3.78 -78.39
CA ILE A 220 22.02 -4.96 -78.53
C ILE A 220 22.01 -5.81 -77.26
N VAL A 221 21.88 -7.11 -77.50
CA VAL A 221 21.89 -8.22 -76.55
C VAL A 221 23.31 -8.77 -76.50
N THR A 222 23.79 -9.23 -75.33
CA THR A 222 24.83 -10.26 -75.29
C THR A 222 24.61 -11.14 -74.06
N PRO A 223 24.27 -12.43 -74.22
CA PRO A 223 24.26 -13.39 -73.13
C PRO A 223 25.61 -14.12 -73.11
N THR A 224 26.16 -14.41 -71.93
CA THR A 224 27.20 -15.42 -71.81
C THR A 224 27.00 -16.20 -70.53
N ALA A 225 26.34 -17.34 -70.67
CA ALA A 225 26.43 -18.43 -69.72
C ALA A 225 27.64 -19.28 -70.10
N THR A 226 28.49 -19.60 -69.12
CA THR A 226 29.48 -20.67 -69.26
C THR A 226 29.46 -21.48 -67.99
N SER A 227 28.74 -22.60 -68.06
CA SER A 227 28.84 -23.72 -67.12
C SER A 227 29.92 -24.66 -67.63
N THR A 228 30.92 -24.96 -66.80
CA THR A 228 31.73 -26.17 -66.95
C THR A 228 32.11 -26.68 -65.55
N PRO A 229 31.80 -27.94 -65.19
CA PRO A 229 32.03 -28.48 -63.86
C PRO A 229 33.32 -29.30 -63.72
N VAL A 230 33.66 -29.62 -62.45
CA VAL A 230 34.51 -30.73 -61.93
C VAL A 230 36.02 -30.41 -61.75
N PRO A 231 36.78 -30.99 -60.77
CA PRO A 231 36.43 -31.94 -59.69
C PRO A 231 36.71 -31.45 -58.25
N ALA A 232 36.09 -32.15 -57.30
CA ALA A 232 36.37 -32.09 -55.88
C ALA A 232 37.82 -32.51 -55.55
N THR A 233 38.42 -31.82 -54.58
CA THR A 233 39.44 -32.40 -53.70
C THR A 233 39.32 -31.72 -52.34
N PRO A 234 39.07 -32.47 -51.24
CA PRO A 234 38.91 -31.89 -49.92
C PRO A 234 40.29 -31.68 -49.29
N THR A 235 40.61 -30.45 -48.90
CA THR A 235 41.68 -30.22 -47.92
C THR A 235 41.16 -29.26 -46.88
N ALA A 236 41.12 -29.76 -45.65
CA ALA A 236 40.57 -29.10 -44.48
C ALA A 236 41.43 -27.92 -44.04
N GLU A 237 40.80 -26.78 -43.73
CA GLU A 237 41.10 -25.98 -42.54
C GLU A 237 39.96 -24.95 -42.33
N PRO A 238 39.20 -24.99 -41.23
CA PRO A 238 38.25 -23.92 -40.92
C PRO A 238 39.05 -22.71 -40.45
N ASN A 239 39.13 -21.68 -41.29
CA ASN A 239 39.60 -20.37 -40.87
C ASN A 239 38.50 -19.76 -39.98
N ILE A 240 38.64 -19.93 -38.67
CA ILE A 240 37.75 -19.34 -37.66
C ILE A 240 38.01 -17.85 -37.67
N SER A 241 37.24 -17.14 -38.50
CA SER A 241 37.15 -15.68 -38.43
C SER A 241 36.62 -15.33 -37.04
N THR A 242 37.53 -14.85 -36.19
CA THR A 242 37.21 -14.46 -34.82
C THR A 242 36.43 -13.15 -34.94
N ALA A 243 35.11 -13.23 -34.84
CA ALA A 243 34.27 -12.05 -34.78
C ALA A 243 34.67 -11.26 -33.53
N THR A 244 35.34 -10.13 -33.71
CA THR A 244 35.56 -9.16 -32.66
C THR A 244 34.19 -8.78 -32.09
N PRO A 245 33.91 -9.02 -30.80
CA PRO A 245 32.64 -8.62 -30.22
C PRO A 245 32.56 -7.09 -30.28
N THR A 246 31.69 -6.58 -31.14
CA THR A 246 31.24 -5.19 -31.07
C THR A 246 30.75 -4.97 -29.64
N PRO A 247 31.24 -3.95 -28.90
CA PRO A 247 30.72 -3.65 -27.57
C PRO A 247 29.23 -3.45 -27.69
N SER A 248 28.47 -4.39 -27.11
CA SER A 248 27.03 -4.25 -26.96
C SER A 248 26.81 -2.96 -26.17
N PRO A 249 25.95 -2.02 -26.64
CA PRO A 249 25.66 -0.82 -25.88
C PRO A 249 25.17 -1.27 -24.51
N THR A 250 25.95 -0.98 -23.47
CA THR A 250 25.54 -1.25 -22.10
C THR A 250 24.23 -0.49 -21.92
N PRO A 251 23.09 -1.17 -21.66
CA PRO A 251 21.86 -0.46 -21.40
C PRO A 251 22.10 0.35 -20.14
N ILE A 252 22.27 1.67 -20.31
CA ILE A 252 22.21 2.62 -19.21
C ILE A 252 20.73 2.62 -18.82
N ARG A 253 20.35 1.66 -17.96
CA ARG A 253 19.08 1.75 -17.25
C ARG A 253 19.20 3.01 -16.41
N ASP A 254 18.37 4.01 -16.69
CA ASP A 254 18.17 5.12 -15.77
C ASP A 254 18.01 4.54 -14.35
N PRO A 255 18.72 5.11 -13.35
CA PRO A 255 18.56 4.66 -11.98
C PRO A 255 17.09 4.74 -11.62
N ARG A 256 16.54 3.61 -11.17
CA ARG A 256 15.13 3.51 -10.78
C ARG A 256 14.94 4.27 -9.47
N LEU A 257 14.71 5.57 -9.56
CA LEU A 257 14.54 6.43 -8.39
C LEU A 257 13.28 6.00 -7.62
N PRO A 258 13.38 5.76 -6.30
CA PRO A 258 12.22 5.39 -5.49
C PRO A 258 11.21 6.53 -5.44
N SER A 259 9.92 6.21 -5.40
CA SER A 259 8.87 7.18 -5.08
C SER A 259 8.52 7.13 -3.59
N CYS A 260 7.80 8.15 -3.13
CA CYS A 260 7.24 8.22 -1.78
C CYS A 260 5.79 8.66 -1.87
N LEU A 261 4.99 8.23 -0.91
CA LEU A 261 3.59 8.63 -0.82
C LEU A 261 3.14 8.74 0.62
N ARG A 262 2.07 9.49 0.86
CA ARG A 262 1.27 9.47 2.09
C ARG A 262 -0.20 9.50 1.74
N ILE A 263 -1.06 8.92 2.57
CA ILE A 263 -2.52 9.02 2.48
C ILE A 263 -2.94 10.13 3.44
N ASN A 264 -3.55 11.18 2.91
CA ASN A 264 -3.84 12.40 3.66
C ASN A 264 -5.33 12.78 3.57
N PHE A 265 -5.98 13.03 4.70
CA PHE A 265 -7.38 13.48 4.79
C PHE A 265 -7.52 14.99 5.00
N ASP A 266 -6.42 15.74 5.16
CA ASP A 266 -6.46 17.17 5.48
C ASP A 266 -7.26 17.99 4.48
N VAL A 267 -7.07 17.75 3.17
CA VAL A 267 -7.76 18.54 2.13
C VAL A 267 -9.26 18.26 2.07
N SER A 268 -9.69 17.03 2.38
CA SER A 268 -11.13 16.72 2.46
C SER A 268 -11.77 17.22 3.76
N GLY A 269 -10.96 17.55 4.77
CA GLY A 269 -11.40 17.89 6.12
C GLY A 269 -12.00 16.71 6.89
N GLN A 270 -11.91 15.50 6.34
CA GLN A 270 -12.48 14.28 6.93
C GLN A 270 -11.43 13.55 7.77
N GLU A 271 -11.78 12.37 8.25
CA GLU A 271 -10.93 11.54 9.12
C GLU A 271 -10.96 10.11 8.61
N ALA A 272 -9.85 9.41 8.81
CA ALA A 272 -9.79 7.98 8.67
C ALA A 272 -10.79 7.31 9.63
N LYS A 273 -11.32 6.18 9.18
CA LYS A 273 -12.10 5.24 9.97
C LYS A 273 -11.21 4.05 10.23
N ARG A 274 -11.48 3.35 11.33
CA ARG A 274 -10.73 2.16 11.69
C ARG A 274 -10.78 1.12 10.57
N GLY A 275 -9.63 0.81 9.99
CA GLY A 275 -9.51 -0.19 8.94
C GLY A 275 -8.22 -0.08 8.15
N VAL A 276 -8.16 -0.81 7.04
CA VAL A 276 -6.96 -0.88 6.20
C VAL A 276 -7.18 -0.08 4.92
N TYR A 277 -6.28 0.84 4.65
CA TYR A 277 -6.19 1.61 3.43
C TYR A 277 -5.10 1.02 2.55
N VAL A 278 -5.44 0.68 1.31
CA VAL A 278 -4.52 0.09 0.33
C VAL A 278 -4.34 1.07 -0.82
N VAL A 279 -3.09 1.43 -1.10
CA VAL A 279 -2.73 2.16 -2.32
C VAL A 279 -2.36 1.16 -3.39
N GLN A 280 -3.02 1.27 -4.53
CA GLN A 280 -2.87 0.37 -5.66
C GLN A 280 -2.73 1.18 -6.96
N GLU A 281 -1.85 0.75 -7.87
CA GLU A 281 -1.89 1.23 -9.25
C GLU A 281 -3.21 0.83 -9.91
N VAL A 282 -3.81 1.67 -10.76
CA VAL A 282 -5.09 1.37 -11.44
C VAL A 282 -5.08 -0.01 -12.15
N GLY A 283 -3.90 -0.50 -12.56
CA GLY A 283 -3.70 -1.85 -13.10
C GLY A 283 -3.76 -3.02 -12.10
N GLY A 284 -4.09 -2.80 -10.84
CA GLY A 284 -4.22 -3.87 -9.83
C GLY A 284 -2.99 -4.09 -8.95
N ARG A 285 -1.88 -3.41 -9.22
CA ARG A 285 -0.63 -3.62 -8.48
C ARG A 285 -0.69 -2.93 -7.12
N PHE A 286 -0.58 -3.72 -6.06
CA PHE A 286 -0.38 -3.23 -4.69
C PHE A 286 0.93 -2.43 -4.56
N LEU A 287 0.87 -1.29 -3.88
CA LEU A 287 2.03 -0.45 -3.58
C LEU A 287 2.35 -0.41 -2.09
N THR A 288 1.37 -0.04 -1.27
CA THR A 288 1.52 0.00 0.19
C THR A 288 0.15 -0.07 0.86
N SER A 289 0.15 -0.27 2.18
CA SER A 289 -1.05 -0.20 3.00
C SER A 289 -0.80 0.56 4.30
N TRP A 290 -1.85 1.19 4.80
CA TRP A 290 -1.91 1.87 6.09
C TRP A 290 -3.09 1.33 6.89
N GLU A 291 -2.85 0.89 8.11
CA GLU A 291 -3.94 0.61 9.06
C GLU A 291 -4.13 1.85 9.92
N ALA A 292 -5.34 2.40 9.91
CA ALA A 292 -5.67 3.59 10.69
C ALA A 292 -6.70 3.23 11.76
N ASP A 293 -6.70 3.98 12.86
CA ASP A 293 -7.82 4.03 13.79
C ASP A 293 -8.74 5.22 13.46
N ASP A 294 -9.94 5.23 14.07
CA ASP A 294 -10.90 6.32 13.91
C ASP A 294 -10.29 7.67 14.33
N GLY A 295 -10.44 8.68 13.49
CA GLY A 295 -10.01 10.06 13.78
C GLY A 295 -8.63 10.44 13.24
N TRP A 296 -7.85 9.49 12.71
CA TRP A 296 -6.53 9.79 12.15
C TRP A 296 -6.64 10.63 10.87
N LYS A 297 -5.69 11.55 10.65
CA LYS A 297 -5.69 12.48 9.50
C LYS A 297 -4.68 12.12 8.41
N ASP A 298 -3.56 11.48 8.77
CA ASP A 298 -2.45 11.21 7.85
C ASP A 298 -1.79 9.86 8.19
N SER A 299 -1.29 9.17 7.17
CA SER A 299 -0.56 7.90 7.30
C SER A 299 0.92 8.03 7.65
N GLY A 300 1.47 9.24 7.63
CA GLY A 300 2.89 9.49 7.47
C GLY A 300 3.40 9.12 6.05
N TRP A 301 4.67 9.41 5.80
CA TRP A 301 5.33 9.14 4.52
C TRP A 301 5.83 7.69 4.43
N PHE A 302 5.40 7.00 3.38
CA PHE A 302 6.01 5.77 2.89
C PHE A 302 7.09 6.11 1.87
N TYR A 303 8.31 5.62 2.09
CA TYR A 303 9.46 5.80 1.18
C TYR A 303 9.82 4.49 0.48
N GLY A 304 10.59 4.58 -0.61
CA GLY A 304 11.09 3.39 -1.30
C GLY A 304 10.04 2.67 -2.15
N ILE A 305 8.94 3.33 -2.48
CA ILE A 305 7.85 2.73 -3.27
C ILE A 305 8.34 2.48 -4.69
N ASP A 306 8.23 1.23 -5.13
CA ASP A 306 8.53 0.84 -6.50
C ASP A 306 7.27 0.83 -7.36
N ILE A 307 7.21 1.74 -8.32
CA ILE A 307 6.12 1.86 -9.31
C ILE A 307 6.51 1.29 -10.67
N THR A 308 5.53 0.75 -11.39
CA THR A 308 5.72 0.02 -12.65
C THR A 308 6.32 0.87 -13.76
N PHE A 309 5.82 2.10 -13.92
CA PHE A 309 6.27 3.06 -14.94
C PHE A 309 6.91 4.29 -14.29
N PRO A 310 7.57 5.18 -15.08
CA PRO A 310 8.09 6.44 -14.54
C PRO A 310 7.05 7.29 -13.81
N ALA A 311 5.78 7.21 -14.23
CA ALA A 311 4.63 7.70 -13.50
C ALA A 311 3.45 6.72 -13.66
N VAL A 312 2.62 6.60 -12.63
CA VAL A 312 1.45 5.69 -12.58
C VAL A 312 0.26 6.39 -11.95
N TYR A 313 -0.95 6.01 -12.36
CA TYR A 313 -2.18 6.37 -11.67
C TYR A 313 -2.44 5.41 -10.52
N VAL A 314 -2.92 5.93 -9.40
CA VAL A 314 -3.18 5.16 -8.18
C VAL A 314 -4.54 5.45 -7.59
N ASP A 315 -5.11 4.42 -6.96
CA ASP A 315 -6.33 4.50 -6.17
C ASP A 315 -6.05 4.10 -4.72
N VAL A 316 -6.88 4.61 -3.82
CA VAL A 316 -6.86 4.25 -2.40
C VAL A 316 -8.16 3.54 -2.04
N PHE A 317 -8.05 2.32 -1.52
CA PHE A 317 -9.17 1.48 -1.13
C PHE A 317 -9.20 1.28 0.38
N TYR A 318 -10.36 1.49 0.98
CA TYR A 318 -10.61 1.23 2.40
C TYR A 318 -11.30 -0.12 2.61
N TYR A 319 -10.78 -0.91 3.54
CA TYR A 319 -11.29 -2.20 3.96
C TYR A 319 -11.66 -2.15 5.45
N HIS A 320 -12.94 -2.33 5.76
CA HIS A 320 -13.45 -2.29 7.15
C HIS A 320 -13.36 -3.63 7.90
N GLY A 321 -12.88 -4.69 7.23
CA GLY A 321 -12.71 -6.01 7.83
C GLY A 321 -12.64 -7.15 6.80
N PRO A 322 -12.39 -8.39 7.24
CA PRO A 322 -12.34 -9.56 6.38
C PRO A 322 -13.67 -9.81 5.65
N GLY A 323 -13.62 -10.04 4.33
CA GLY A 323 -14.80 -10.34 3.51
C GLY A 323 -15.66 -9.14 3.11
N ALA A 324 -15.28 -7.93 3.51
CA ALA A 324 -15.88 -6.68 3.07
C ALA A 324 -15.48 -6.33 1.62
N GLU A 325 -16.44 -5.85 0.83
CA GLU A 325 -16.13 -5.17 -0.43
C GLU A 325 -15.34 -3.87 -0.13
N PRO A 326 -14.18 -3.65 -0.77
CA PRO A 326 -13.41 -2.44 -0.56
C PRO A 326 -14.14 -1.19 -1.06
N GLN A 327 -14.08 -0.12 -0.27
CA GLN A 327 -14.58 1.18 -0.65
C GLN A 327 -13.45 2.00 -1.27
N ARG A 328 -13.55 2.31 -2.57
CA ARG A 328 -12.64 3.27 -3.22
C ARG A 328 -12.90 4.66 -2.63
N LEU A 329 -11.84 5.30 -2.12
CA LEU A 329 -11.91 6.67 -1.66
C LEU A 329 -11.92 7.64 -2.84
N LYS A 330 -12.54 8.80 -2.63
CA LYS A 330 -12.49 9.92 -3.57
C LYS A 330 -11.12 10.58 -3.47
N MET A 331 -10.45 10.75 -4.61
CA MET A 331 -9.23 11.54 -4.71
C MET A 331 -9.57 13.02 -4.83
N TRP A 332 -8.96 13.86 -3.99
CA TRP A 332 -9.17 15.30 -3.93
C TRP A 332 -8.10 16.10 -4.67
N ASN A 333 -6.97 15.46 -4.99
CA ASN A 333 -5.95 15.98 -5.90
C ASN A 333 -5.70 15.01 -7.08
N PRO A 334 -6.73 14.67 -7.87
CA PRO A 334 -6.59 13.70 -8.94
C PRO A 334 -5.63 14.18 -10.03
N ALA A 335 -5.08 13.23 -10.77
CA ALA A 335 -4.34 13.52 -11.98
C ALA A 335 -5.28 14.11 -13.06
N PRO A 336 -4.76 14.94 -13.99
CA PRO A 336 -5.56 15.56 -15.04
C PRO A 336 -6.42 14.53 -15.80
N ASP A 337 -7.69 14.86 -15.99
CA ASP A 337 -8.67 14.06 -16.75
C ASP A 337 -8.94 12.65 -16.16
N THR A 338 -8.67 12.45 -14.86
CA THR A 338 -8.97 11.20 -14.14
C THR A 338 -9.63 11.46 -12.78
N ASP A 339 -10.16 10.41 -12.16
CA ASP A 339 -10.58 10.41 -10.75
C ASP A 339 -9.53 9.75 -9.82
N SER A 340 -8.34 9.45 -10.34
CA SER A 340 -7.27 8.72 -9.64
C SER A 340 -6.14 9.68 -9.25
N GLY A 341 -5.40 9.34 -8.20
CA GLY A 341 -4.16 10.02 -7.87
C GLY A 341 -3.04 9.63 -8.84
N TRP A 342 -1.85 10.20 -8.66
CA TRP A 342 -0.67 9.82 -9.43
C TRP A 342 0.57 9.76 -8.55
N LEU A 343 1.51 8.92 -8.96
CA LEU A 343 2.86 8.84 -8.40
C LEU A 343 3.89 8.94 -9.52
N GLY A 344 5.02 9.57 -9.23
CA GLY A 344 6.17 9.68 -10.12
C GLY A 344 7.45 9.19 -9.42
N ARG A 345 8.37 8.60 -10.18
CA ARG A 345 9.68 8.17 -9.66
C ARG A 345 10.50 9.38 -9.22
N GLY A 346 11.23 9.24 -8.11
CA GLY A 346 12.11 10.30 -7.60
C GLY A 346 11.38 11.47 -6.94
N MET A 347 10.09 11.32 -6.62
CA MET A 347 9.30 12.36 -5.98
C MET A 347 8.28 11.79 -4.98
N CYS A 348 7.90 12.64 -4.02
CA CYS A 348 6.92 12.34 -2.99
C CYS A 348 5.56 12.96 -3.32
N HIS A 349 4.48 12.20 -3.12
CA HIS A 349 3.11 12.67 -3.34
C HIS A 349 2.23 12.47 -2.12
N ALA A 350 1.54 13.53 -1.70
CA ALA A 350 0.38 13.38 -0.83
C ALA A 350 -0.81 12.94 -1.67
N LEU A 351 -1.39 11.78 -1.36
CA LEU A 351 -2.65 11.32 -1.92
C LEU A 351 -3.76 11.90 -1.04
N GLU A 352 -4.36 13.00 -1.50
CA GLU A 352 -5.42 13.70 -0.76
C GLU A 352 -6.73 12.95 -0.98
N VAL A 353 -7.27 12.35 0.08
CA VAL A 353 -8.41 11.43 0.00
C VAL A 353 -9.58 11.88 0.86
N GLY A 354 -10.76 11.40 0.50
CA GLY A 354 -11.98 11.51 1.31
C GLY A 354 -12.96 10.38 1.01
N TRP A 355 -13.93 10.23 1.90
CA TRP A 355 -15.09 9.36 1.72
C TRP A 355 -15.93 9.81 0.52
N PRO A 356 -16.47 8.86 -0.27
CA PRO A 356 -17.27 9.16 -1.46
C PRO A 356 -18.62 9.84 -1.17
#